data_AF-A0A0R0H2E8-F1
#
_entry.id   AF-A0A0R0H2E8-F1
#
_cell.length_a   1.000
_cell.length_b   1.000
_cell.length_c   1.000
_cell.angle_alpha   90.00
_cell.angle_beta   90.00
_cell.angle_gamma   90.00
#
_symmetry.space_group_name_H-M   'P 1'
#
loop_
_entity.id
_entity.type
_entity.pdbx_description
1 polymer ?
#
loop_
_entity_poly.entity_id
_entity_poly.type
_entity_poly.pdbx_seq_one_letter_code
_entity_poly.pdbx_strand_id
1 'polypeptide(L)' 'MSHIRTIIKLEDPDLRVSKDALMAVNTAAETFVEQFVQEAYTCCAEDRKKCLSYDHLDFVPERVKAEDALRERSAAGKGG' A
#
# COMPACT_ATOMS: atom_id res chain seq x y z
N MET A 1 10.95 11.72 -8.20
CA MET A 1 10.91 10.80 -9.37
C MET A 1 12.12 9.87 -9.48
N SER A 2 13.34 10.25 -9.08
CA SER A 2 14.49 9.33 -9.11
C SER A 2 14.32 8.13 -8.17
N HIS A 3 13.74 8.34 -6.99
CA HIS A 3 13.58 7.28 -5.99
C HIS A 3 12.69 6.12 -6.47
N ILE A 4 11.53 6.40 -7.06
CA ILE A 4 10.64 5.36 -7.62
C ILE A 4 11.34 4.57 -8.71
N ARG A 5 12.09 5.25 -9.58
CA ARG A 5 12.90 4.58 -10.61
C ARG A 5 13.94 3.66 -9.97
N THR A 6 14.61 4.10 -8.89
CA THR A 6 15.55 3.27 -8.15
C THR A 6 14.87 2.04 -7.58
N ILE A 7 13.72 2.19 -6.92
CA ILE A 7 12.96 1.07 -6.33
C ILE A 7 12.58 0.05 -7.42
N ILE A 8 12.03 0.50 -8.55
CA ILE A 8 11.67 -0.40 -9.65
C ILE A 8 12.90 -1.14 -10.21
N LYS A 9 14.05 -0.44 -10.33
CA LYS A 9 15.29 -1.03 -10.82
C LYS A 9 16.00 -1.96 -9.81
N LEU A 10 15.60 -1.96 -8.54
CA LEU A 10 16.10 -2.94 -7.57
C LEU A 10 15.54 -4.34 -7.86
N GLU A 11 14.30 -4.43 -8.35
CA GLU A 11 13.67 -5.69 -8.75
C GLU A 11 14.11 -6.14 -10.14
N ASP A 12 14.12 -5.22 -11.12
CA ASP A 12 14.58 -5.48 -12.49
C ASP A 12 15.46 -4.33 -13.02
N PRO A 13 16.80 -4.48 -13.00
CA PRO A 13 17.74 -3.44 -13.44
C PRO A 13 17.61 -3.05 -14.92
N ASP A 14 17.21 -4.00 -15.77
CA ASP A 14 17.16 -3.87 -17.23
C ASP A 14 15.80 -3.33 -17.71
N LEU A 15 14.82 -3.25 -16.81
CA LEU A 15 13.49 -2.73 -17.11
C LEU A 15 13.55 -1.28 -17.61
N ARG A 16 13.02 -1.09 -18.82
CA ARG A 16 12.82 0.24 -19.42
C ARG A 16 11.48 0.80 -18.96
N VAL A 17 11.53 1.80 -18.09
CA VAL A 17 10.34 2.46 -17.55
C VAL A 17 10.15 3.82 -18.23
N SER A 18 8.98 4.03 -18.83
CA SER A 18 8.59 5.33 -19.40
C SER A 18 8.36 6.37 -18.30
N LYS A 19 8.38 7.66 -18.67
CA LYS A 19 8.05 8.73 -17.71
C LYS A 19 6.62 8.60 -17.18
N ASP A 20 5.67 8.25 -18.06
CA ASP A 20 4.26 8.10 -17.69
C ASP A 20 4.04 6.93 -16.74
N ALA A 21 4.76 5.82 -16.93
CA ALA A 21 4.74 4.70 -15.99
C ALA A 21 5.28 5.09 -14.60
N LEU A 22 6.37 5.89 -14.55
CA LEU A 22 6.89 6.41 -13.28
C LEU A 22 5.87 7.32 -12.57
N MET A 23 5.16 8.17 -13.32
CA MET A 23 4.10 9.01 -12.78
C MET A 23 2.94 8.15 -12.24
N ALA A 24 2.50 7.14 -13.00
CA ALA A 24 1.43 6.25 -12.59
C ALA A 24 1.76 5.51 -11.30
N VAL A 25 2.99 4.99 -11.18
CA VAL A 25 3.45 4.35 -9.93
C VAL A 25 3.52 5.35 -8.78
N ASN A 26 3.97 6.59 -9.02
CA ASN A 26 3.99 7.64 -7.99
C ASN A 26 2.57 7.93 -7.48
N THR A 27 1.62 8.15 -8.38
CA THR A 27 0.22 8.40 -8.03
C THR A 27 -0.43 7.21 -7.33
N ALA A 28 -0.14 5.98 -7.77
CA ALA A 28 -0.63 4.77 -7.13
C ALA A 28 -0.07 4.64 -5.70
N ALA A 29 1.22 4.92 -5.49
CA ALA A 29 1.84 4.90 -4.18
C ALA A 29 1.27 5.99 -3.25
N GLU A 30 1.05 7.21 -3.75
CA GLU A 30 0.41 8.29 -3.00
C GLU A 30 -1.02 7.90 -2.57
N THR A 31 -1.81 7.37 -3.50
CA THR A 31 -3.19 6.91 -3.22
C THR A 31 -3.21 5.75 -2.22
N PHE A 32 -2.27 4.81 -2.35
CA PHE A 32 -2.14 3.69 -1.42
C PHE A 32 -1.83 4.18 0.00
N VAL A 33 -0.85 5.08 0.16
CA VAL A 33 -0.48 5.61 1.48
C VAL A 33 -1.63 6.38 2.11
N GLU A 34 -2.37 7.18 1.33
CA GLU A 34 -3.52 7.92 1.82
C GLU A 34 -4.62 6.98 2.35
N GLN A 35 -5.01 5.99 1.54
CA GLN A 35 -6.02 5.00 1.94
C GLN A 35 -5.57 4.16 3.13
N PHE A 36 -4.30 3.73 3.13
CA PHE A 36 -3.73 2.91 4.19
C PHE A 36 -3.73 3.65 5.54
N VAL A 37 -3.32 4.93 5.55
CA VAL A 37 -3.34 5.75 6.77
C VAL A 37 -4.77 6.05 7.22
N GLN A 38 -5.71 6.24 6.29
CA GLN A 38 -7.11 6.44 6.62
C GLN A 38 -7.74 5.20 7.28
N GLU A 39 -7.43 4.01 6.79
CA GLU A 39 -7.84 2.73 7.39
C GLU A 39 -7.23 2.58 8.79
N ALA A 40 -5.92 2.82 8.93
CA ALA A 40 -5.24 2.75 10.22
C ALA A 40 -5.78 3.79 11.23
N TYR A 41 -6.14 4.99 10.77
CA TYR A 41 -6.76 6.01 11.61
C TYR A 41 -8.14 5.58 12.09
N THR A 42 -8.92 4.90 11.25
CA THR A 42 -10.22 4.33 11.64
C THR A 42 -10.05 3.32 12.78
N CYS A 43 -9.09 2.40 12.67
CA CYS A 43 -8.75 1.46 13.74
C CYS A 43 -8.31 2.19 15.04
N CYS A 44 -7.47 3.23 14.91
CA CYS A 44 -7.01 4.02 16.04
C CYS A 44 -8.15 4.78 16.75
N ALA A 45 -9.12 5.28 15.99
CA ALA A 45 -10.29 5.98 16.51
C ALA A 45 -11.22 5.03 17.29
N GLU A 46 -11.40 3.81 16.80
CA GLU A 46 -12.15 2.75 17.50
C GLU A 46 -11.47 2.36 18.83
N ASP A 47 -10.14 2.26 18.83
CA ASP A 47 -9.31 2.03 20.01
C ASP A 47 -9.27 3.22 20.99
N ARG A 48 -9.88 4.36 20.65
CA ARG A 48 -9.86 5.64 21.39
C ARG A 48 -8.45 6.15 21.68
N LYS A 49 -7.49 5.78 20.84
CA LYS A 49 -6.11 6.28 20.91
C LYS A 49 -5.99 7.57 20.11
N LYS A 50 -5.08 8.45 20.54
CA LYS A 50 -4.81 9.74 19.87
C LYS A 50 -3.60 9.69 18.95
N CYS A 51 -2.94 8.54 18.88
CA CYS A 51 -1.71 8.34 18.12
C CYS A 51 -1.80 6.99 17.39
N LEU A 52 -1.41 6.99 16.11
CA LEU A 52 -1.20 5.77 15.34
C LEU A 52 -0.01 4.99 15.92
N SER A 53 -0.25 3.82 16.51
CA SER A 53 0.78 2.80 16.77
C SER A 53 0.87 1.79 15.62
N TYR A 54 1.97 1.04 15.59
CA TYR A 54 2.18 -0.06 14.63
C TYR A 54 1.03 -1.08 14.63
N ASP A 55 0.36 -1.28 15.75
CA ASP A 55 -0.79 -2.21 15.86
C ASP A 55 -1.96 -1.79 14.96
N HIS A 56 -2.12 -0.50 14.67
CA HIS A 56 -3.19 -0.02 13.76
C HIS A 56 -2.75 -0.03 12.29
N LEU A 57 -1.44 -0.15 12.04
CA LEU A 57 -0.86 -0.24 10.70
C LEU A 57 -0.73 -1.70 10.24
N ASP A 58 -1.25 -2.66 11.02
CA ASP A 58 -1.17 -4.07 10.71
C ASP A 58 -2.14 -4.43 9.57
N PHE A 59 -1.69 -4.23 8.33
CA PHE A 59 -2.39 -4.61 7.11
C PHE A 59 -2.18 -6.09 6.76
N VAL A 60 -1.21 -6.74 7.40
CA VAL A 60 -0.65 -8.00 6.94
C VAL A 60 -0.47 -8.90 8.15
N PRO A 61 -1.34 -9.93 8.34
CA PRO A 61 -1.00 -11.02 9.26
C PRO A 61 0.42 -11.44 8.91
N GLU A 62 1.33 -11.56 9.89
CA GLU A 62 2.80 -11.76 9.81
C GLU A 62 3.38 -12.67 8.69
N ARG A 63 2.53 -13.32 7.89
CA ARG A 63 2.80 -14.41 6.96
C ARG A 63 2.07 -14.31 5.62
N VAL A 64 1.35 -13.23 5.31
CA VAL A 64 0.61 -13.10 4.04
C VAL A 64 1.36 -12.17 3.09
N LYS A 65 1.59 -12.59 1.84
CA LYS A 65 2.17 -11.69 0.84
C LYS A 65 1.18 -10.57 0.52
N ALA A 66 1.67 -9.36 0.24
CA ALA A 66 0.81 -8.24 -0.12
C ALA A 66 -0.14 -8.58 -1.29
N GLU A 67 0.32 -9.39 -2.24
CA GLU A 67 -0.50 -9.92 -3.35
C GLU A 67 -1.70 -10.75 -2.85
N ASP A 68 -1.47 -11.62 -1.88
CA ASP A 68 -2.52 -12.47 -1.30
C ASP A 68 -3.53 -11.62 -0.50
N ALA A 69 -3.04 -10.65 0.28
CA ALA A 69 -3.89 -9.73 1.04
C ALA A 69 -4.79 -8.86 0.13
N LEU A 70 -4.23 -8.34 -0.97
CA LEU A 70 -5.00 -7.60 -1.97
C LEU A 70 -6.03 -8.47 -2.70
N ARG A 71 -5.69 -9.74 -2.96
CA ARG A 71 -6.60 -10.71 -3.56
C ARG A 71 -7.77 -11.05 -2.64
N GLU A 72 -7.52 -11.19 -1.34
CA GLU A 72 -8.58 -11.42 -0.35
C GLU A 72 -9.52 -10.22 -0.24
N ARG A 73 -8.99 -8.99 -0.19
CA ARG A 73 -9.80 -7.76 -0.15
C ARG A 73 -10.66 -7.59 -1.40
N SER A 74 -10.10 -7.86 -2.59
CA SER A 74 -10.84 -7.78 -3.85
C SER A 74 -11.88 -8.91 -4.00
N ALA A 75 -11.69 -10.05 -3.34
CA ALA A 75 -12.69 -11.10 -3.22
C ALA A 75 -13.82 -10.75 -2.21
N ALA A 76 -13.48 -10.09 -1.10
CA ALA A 76 -14.43 -9.68 -0.07
C ALA A 76 -15.42 -8.60 -0.57
N GLY A 77 -15.00 -7.73 -1.50
CA GLY A 77 -15.84 -6.67 -2.08
C GLY A 77 -16.93 -7.11 -3.06
N LYS A 78 -17.14 -8.42 -3.29
CA LYS A 78 -18.20 -8.96 -4.17
C LYS A 78 -19.37 -9.64 -3.44
N GLY A 79 -19.44 -9.55 -2.12
CA GLY A 79 -20.55 -10.07 -1.30
C GLY A 79 -21.24 -8.96 -0.52
N GLY A 80 -22.23 -8.31 -1.13
CA GLY A 80 -23.07 -7.26 -0.51
C GLY A 80 -24.06 -6.70 -1.52
#